data_AF-A0AAN7HFG9-F1
#
_entry.id   AF-A0AAN7HFG9-F1
#
_cell.length_a   1.000
_cell.length_b   1.000
_cell.length_c   1.000
_cell.angle_alpha   90.00
_cell.angle_beta   90.00
_cell.angle_gamma   90.00
#
_symmetry.space_group_name_H-M   'P 1'
#
loop_
_entity.id
_entity.type
_entity.pdbx_description
1 polymer ?
#
loop_
_entity_poly.entity_id
_entity_poly.type
_entity_poly.pdbx_seq_one_letter_code
_entity_poly.pdbx_strand_id
1 'polypeptide(L)'
;MKLQALTLSLLAATGLATPVRRDVGQAVYTLRLSSRVGTLNGVYITTSTNGTTLGVYPTPASERLHVYPVKNPATGLAELHTQEDGNTLAVVGTNGLLDFASLEDPAKVPVPEGGKCDWTSFRLDEEEEGVLRYAGEGAQNGGGWAAFPDSTAKGGWSLKWKGAKAFTTEDYMPVQVVYELVKDE
;
A
#
# COMPACT_ATOMS: atom_id res chain seq x y z
N MET A 1 36.42 37.63 28.63
CA MET A 1 36.03 36.59 27.65
C MET A 1 34.75 35.95 28.15
N LYS A 2 33.64 36.03 27.40
CA LYS A 2 32.34 35.43 27.75
C LYS A 2 32.05 34.32 26.73
N LEU A 3 31.98 33.07 27.18
CA LEU A 3 31.36 31.99 26.39
C LEU A 3 29.89 31.90 26.81
N GLN A 4 28.98 32.12 25.86
CA GLN A 4 27.56 31.83 26.02
C GLN A 4 27.31 30.38 25.57
N ALA A 5 26.86 29.55 26.50
CA ALA A 5 26.33 28.22 26.20
C ALA A 5 24.90 28.38 25.68
N LEU A 6 24.63 27.87 24.47
CA LEU A 6 23.27 27.69 23.96
C LEU A 6 22.87 26.24 24.19
N THR A 7 22.02 26.00 25.17
CA THR A 7 21.29 24.73 25.34
C THR A 7 20.06 24.78 24.43
N LEU A 8 20.10 24.05 23.31
CA LEU A 8 18.89 23.74 22.54
C LEU A 8 18.15 22.59 23.23
N SER A 9 17.07 22.92 23.94
CA SER A 9 16.10 21.95 24.44
C SER A 9 15.20 21.51 23.28
N LEU A 10 15.50 20.35 22.69
CA LEU A 10 14.64 19.72 21.68
C LEU A 10 13.48 19.02 22.41
N LEU A 11 12.29 19.64 22.44
CA LEU A 11 11.07 18.96 22.86
C LEU A 11 10.68 17.98 21.74
N ALA A 12 11.06 16.71 21.90
CA ALA A 12 10.52 15.62 21.09
C ALA A 12 9.07 15.38 21.55
N ALA A 13 8.10 15.86 20.75
CA ALA A 13 6.70 15.50 20.92
C ALA A 13 6.55 14.01 20.58
N THR A 14 6.47 13.16 21.60
CA THR A 14 6.06 11.76 21.46
C THR A 14 4.55 11.75 21.23
N GLY A 15 4.13 11.99 19.99
CA GLY A 15 2.79 11.63 19.56
C GLY A 15 2.68 10.12 19.59
N LEU A 16 2.00 9.58 20.59
CA LEU A 16 1.58 8.18 20.59
C LEU A 16 0.66 8.03 19.37
N ALA A 17 1.16 7.42 18.30
CA ALA A 17 0.33 6.93 17.21
C ALA A 17 -0.59 5.85 17.80
N THR A 18 -1.73 6.26 18.34
CA THR A 18 -2.76 5.34 18.74
C THR A 18 -3.34 4.73 17.47
N PRO A 19 -3.48 3.40 17.37
CA PRO A 19 -4.09 2.77 16.21
C PRO A 19 -5.46 3.40 15.96
N VAL A 20 -5.73 3.80 14.72
CA VAL A 20 -7.01 4.39 14.34
C VAL A 20 -8.07 3.31 14.50
N ARG A 21 -8.93 3.43 15.51
CA ARG A 21 -10.01 2.46 15.71
C ARG A 21 -11.02 2.60 14.58
N ARG A 22 -11.31 1.49 13.92
CA ARG A 22 -12.42 1.35 12.95
C ARG A 22 -13.74 1.71 13.63
N ASP A 23 -14.56 2.51 12.95
CA ASP A 23 -15.95 2.76 13.35
C ASP A 23 -16.83 1.55 12.99
N VAL A 24 -17.79 1.20 13.85
CA VAL A 24 -18.63 -0.02 13.74
C VAL A 24 -19.48 -0.06 12.45
N GLY A 25 -19.61 1.05 11.73
CA GLY A 25 -20.29 1.12 10.42
C GLY A 25 -19.38 1.35 9.21
N GLN A 26 -18.06 1.31 9.39
CA GLN A 26 -17.11 1.57 8.31
C GLN A 26 -17.03 0.38 7.36
N ALA A 27 -17.18 0.66 6.06
CA ALA A 27 -17.09 -0.34 5.01
C ALA A 27 -15.72 -1.02 4.99
N VAL A 28 -15.74 -2.35 4.86
CA VAL A 28 -14.55 -3.19 4.69
C VAL A 28 -14.56 -3.74 3.29
N TYR A 29 -13.38 -3.79 2.70
CA TYR A 29 -13.17 -4.28 1.35
C TYR A 29 -12.16 -5.40 1.33
N THR A 30 -12.32 -6.31 0.39
CA THR A 30 -11.22 -7.18 -0.06
C THR A 30 -10.58 -6.56 -1.29
N LEU A 31 -9.31 -6.88 -1.54
CA LEU A 31 -8.61 -6.45 -2.74
C LEU A 31 -8.37 -7.65 -3.66
N ARG A 32 -8.59 -7.48 -4.96
CA ARG A 32 -8.24 -8.47 -5.98
C ARG A 32 -7.62 -7.82 -7.20
N LEU A 33 -6.99 -8.64 -8.03
CA LEU A 33 -6.46 -8.21 -9.31
C LEU A 33 -7.53 -8.30 -10.41
N SER A 34 -7.47 -7.35 -11.34
CA SER A 34 -8.09 -7.43 -12.65
C SER A 34 -6.98 -7.37 -13.71
N SER A 35 -6.97 -8.33 -14.63
CA SER A 35 -5.88 -8.48 -15.61
C SER A 35 -6.36 -9.17 -16.88
N ARG A 36 -5.62 -8.95 -17.98
CA ARG A 36 -5.78 -9.75 -19.21
C ARG A 36 -5.17 -11.14 -19.08
N VAL A 37 -4.30 -11.35 -18.08
CA VAL A 37 -3.68 -12.64 -17.79
C VAL A 37 -4.62 -13.47 -16.93
N GLY A 38 -5.12 -14.58 -17.47
CA GLY A 38 -6.15 -15.40 -16.79
C GLY A 38 -5.74 -15.93 -15.42
N THR A 39 -4.44 -16.19 -15.19
CA THR A 39 -3.93 -16.66 -13.88
C THR A 39 -3.86 -15.57 -12.81
N LEU A 40 -3.96 -14.29 -13.20
CA LEU A 40 -3.98 -13.14 -12.27
C LEU A 40 -5.38 -12.54 -12.16
N ASN A 41 -6.21 -12.65 -13.20
CA ASN A 41 -7.52 -12.04 -13.22
C ASN A 41 -8.46 -12.64 -12.17
N GLY A 42 -9.06 -11.79 -11.33
CA GLY A 42 -10.01 -12.21 -10.29
C GLY A 42 -9.35 -12.76 -9.02
N VAL A 43 -8.02 -12.83 -8.96
CA VAL A 43 -7.32 -13.41 -7.82
C VAL A 43 -7.14 -12.37 -6.71
N TYR A 44 -7.47 -12.75 -5.48
CA TYR A 44 -7.36 -11.89 -4.31
C TYR A 44 -5.91 -11.60 -3.93
N ILE A 45 -5.67 -10.37 -3.50
CA ILE A 45 -4.41 -9.95 -2.92
C ILE A 45 -4.30 -10.54 -1.52
N THR A 46 -3.14 -11.11 -1.24
CA THR A 46 -2.75 -11.64 0.06
C THR A 46 -1.38 -11.09 0.44
N THR A 47 -0.98 -11.33 1.68
CA THR A 47 0.34 -10.98 2.18
C THR A 47 1.29 -12.15 1.95
N SER A 48 2.55 -11.85 1.61
CA SER A 48 3.58 -12.87 1.48
C SER A 48 3.86 -13.55 2.83
N THR A 49 4.62 -14.65 2.80
CA THR A 49 4.97 -15.41 4.02
C THR A 49 5.76 -14.62 5.05
N ASN A 50 6.38 -13.49 4.66
CA ASN A 50 7.07 -12.58 5.60
C ASN A 50 6.13 -11.60 6.31
N GLY A 51 4.85 -11.55 5.95
CA GLY A 51 3.84 -10.68 6.57
C GLY A 51 3.86 -9.21 6.12
N THR A 52 4.68 -8.83 5.13
CA THR A 52 4.82 -7.43 4.70
C THR A 52 4.49 -7.20 3.23
N THR A 53 5.07 -7.99 2.32
CA THR A 53 4.87 -7.76 0.88
C THR A 53 3.48 -8.16 0.44
N LEU A 54 2.78 -7.30 -0.31
CA LEU A 54 1.46 -7.59 -0.86
C LEU A 54 1.55 -8.09 -2.30
N GLY A 55 0.70 -9.06 -2.63
CA GLY A 55 0.74 -9.72 -3.91
C GLY A 55 -0.30 -10.81 -4.08
N VAL A 56 -0.08 -11.71 -5.03
CA VAL A 56 -0.85 -12.94 -5.19
C VAL A 56 0.05 -14.10 -4.82
N TYR A 57 -0.20 -14.71 -3.66
CA TYR A 57 0.60 -15.81 -3.15
C TYR A 57 -0.25 -17.07 -2.96
N PRO A 58 0.34 -18.28 -3.11
CA PRO A 58 -0.35 -19.54 -2.90
C PRO A 58 -0.64 -19.74 -1.41
N THR A 59 -1.66 -19.05 -0.93
CA THR A 59 -2.12 -18.98 0.47
C THR A 59 -3.57 -19.46 0.53
N PRO A 60 -4.03 -20.03 1.66
CA PRO A 60 -5.41 -20.43 1.83
C PRO A 60 -6.37 -19.26 1.56
N ALA A 61 -7.54 -19.54 0.97
CA ALA A 61 -8.53 -18.51 0.63
C ALA A 61 -9.07 -17.71 1.83
N SER A 62 -8.82 -18.17 3.06
CA SER A 62 -9.14 -17.48 4.32
C SER A 62 -8.16 -16.35 4.67
N GLU A 63 -7.04 -16.20 3.95
CA GLU A 63 -6.01 -15.18 4.19
C GLU A 63 -6.17 -13.97 3.25
N ARG A 64 -7.39 -13.70 2.79
CA ARG A 64 -7.69 -12.49 2.01
C ARG A 64 -7.46 -11.27 2.88
N LEU A 65 -6.86 -10.26 2.28
CA LEU A 65 -6.65 -8.98 2.93
C LEU A 65 -7.98 -8.23 3.06
N HIS A 66 -8.41 -7.93 4.29
CA HIS A 66 -9.54 -7.05 4.56
C HIS A 66 -9.05 -5.67 4.93
N VAL A 67 -9.53 -4.64 4.23
CA VAL A 67 -9.09 -3.26 4.41
C VAL A 67 -10.25 -2.30 4.60
N TYR A 68 -10.05 -1.26 5.39
CA TYR A 68 -10.98 -0.15 5.52
C TYR A 68 -10.26 1.19 5.22
N PRO A 69 -10.89 2.09 4.47
CA PRO A 69 -10.28 3.37 4.10
C PRO A 69 -10.53 4.44 5.16
N VAL A 70 -9.47 5.14 5.56
CA VAL A 70 -9.55 6.36 6.37
C VAL A 70 -9.27 7.55 5.45
N LYS A 71 -10.33 8.25 5.01
CA LYS A 71 -10.25 9.38 4.08
C LYS A 71 -9.77 10.64 4.81
N ASN A 72 -8.74 11.30 4.27
CA ASN A 72 -8.31 12.63 4.68
C ASN A 72 -9.25 13.69 4.07
N PRO A 73 -9.99 14.47 4.87
CA PRO A 73 -10.97 15.42 4.36
C PRO A 73 -10.34 16.60 3.59
N ALA A 74 -9.06 16.91 3.82
CA ALA A 74 -8.39 18.02 3.15
C ALA A 74 -7.93 17.66 1.73
N THR A 75 -7.51 16.41 1.51
CA THR A 75 -6.96 15.96 0.21
C THR A 75 -7.92 15.07 -0.57
N GLY A 76 -8.91 14.48 0.10
CA GLY A 76 -9.79 13.44 -0.46
C GLY A 76 -9.08 12.11 -0.71
N LEU A 77 -7.82 11.97 -0.33
CA LEU A 77 -7.05 10.72 -0.41
C LEU A 77 -7.27 9.89 0.86
N ALA A 78 -6.99 8.59 0.78
CA ALA A 78 -7.20 7.65 1.85
C ALA A 78 -5.90 6.99 2.29
N GLU A 79 -5.85 6.69 3.58
CA GLU A 79 -5.04 5.61 4.12
C GLU A 79 -5.87 4.32 4.08
N LEU A 80 -5.23 3.19 3.82
CA LEU A 80 -5.88 1.88 3.85
C LEU A 80 -5.35 1.10 5.05
N HIS A 81 -6.22 0.75 5.97
CA HIS A 81 -5.86 0.02 7.19
C HIS A 81 -6.41 -1.40 7.10
N THR A 82 -5.63 -2.39 7.52
CA THR A 82 -6.03 -3.79 7.57
C THR A 82 -6.89 -4.06 8.80
N GLN A 83 -7.85 -4.97 8.68
CA GLN A 83 -8.77 -5.30 9.77
C GLN A 83 -8.13 -6.22 10.82
N GLU A 84 -7.26 -7.14 10.38
CA GLU A 84 -6.73 -8.23 11.21
C GLU A 84 -5.67 -7.77 12.20
N ASP A 85 -4.71 -6.99 11.73
CA ASP A 85 -3.51 -6.56 12.48
C ASP A 85 -3.42 -5.04 12.65
N GLY A 86 -4.29 -4.26 12.00
CA GLY A 86 -4.29 -2.81 12.10
C GLY A 86 -3.10 -2.13 11.39
N ASN A 87 -2.38 -2.88 10.56
CA ASN A 87 -1.35 -2.36 9.68
C ASN A 87 -1.94 -1.39 8.65
N THR A 88 -1.09 -0.53 8.11
CA THR A 88 -1.46 0.39 7.03
C THR A 88 -0.78 -0.04 5.74
N LEU A 89 -1.54 -0.04 4.65
CA LEU A 89 -0.99 -0.32 3.34
C LEU A 89 -0.17 0.87 2.87
N ALA A 90 0.97 0.59 2.26
CA ALA A 90 1.90 1.59 1.78
C ALA A 90 2.53 1.17 0.46
N VAL A 91 3.05 2.15 -0.27
CA VAL A 91 4.00 1.93 -1.36
C VAL A 91 5.39 2.38 -0.92
N VAL A 92 6.38 1.50 -1.06
CA VAL A 92 7.75 1.74 -0.60
C VAL A 92 8.75 1.44 -1.71
N GLY A 93 9.64 2.36 -2.03
CA GLY A 93 10.67 2.08 -3.03
C GLY A 93 11.36 3.33 -3.55
N THR A 94 11.99 3.24 -4.70
CA THR A 94 12.76 4.34 -5.31
C THR A 94 12.61 4.31 -6.82
N ASN A 95 13.01 5.40 -7.50
CA ASN A 95 13.05 5.49 -8.96
C ASN A 95 11.72 5.17 -9.66
N GLY A 96 10.60 5.43 -8.98
CA GLY A 96 9.25 5.19 -9.50
C GLY A 96 8.82 3.73 -9.55
N LEU A 97 9.58 2.79 -8.99
CA LEU A 97 9.13 1.42 -8.74
C LEU A 97 8.96 1.23 -7.23
N LEU A 98 7.71 1.11 -6.79
CA LEU A 98 7.35 1.10 -5.39
C LEU A 98 6.64 -0.20 -5.03
N ASP A 99 7.20 -0.96 -4.10
CA ASP A 99 6.64 -2.19 -3.56
C ASP A 99 5.37 -1.89 -2.78
N PHE A 100 4.31 -2.67 -3.02
CA PHE A 100 3.09 -2.58 -2.23
C PHE A 100 3.24 -3.44 -0.96
N ALA A 101 3.02 -2.85 0.20
CA ALA A 101 3.31 -3.46 1.49
C ALA A 101 2.20 -3.18 2.51
N SER A 102 2.08 -4.07 3.49
CA SER A 102 1.32 -3.89 4.74
C SER A 102 2.31 -3.63 5.87
N LEU A 103 2.20 -2.49 6.55
CA LEU A 103 3.20 -2.01 7.52
C LEU A 103 2.55 -1.61 8.83
N GLU A 104 3.14 -2.03 9.95
CA GLU A 104 2.68 -1.66 11.30
C GLU A 104 2.83 -0.15 11.57
N ASP A 105 3.97 0.43 11.17
CA ASP A 105 4.24 1.86 11.33
C ASP A 105 4.99 2.41 10.09
N PRO A 106 4.24 2.83 9.04
CA PRO A 106 4.83 3.38 7.82
C PRO A 106 5.76 4.58 8.06
N ALA A 107 5.52 5.37 9.10
CA ALA A 107 6.29 6.58 9.41
C ALA A 107 7.69 6.28 9.96
N LYS A 108 7.91 5.07 10.48
CA LYS A 108 9.22 4.61 10.98
C LYS A 108 10.03 3.82 9.95
N VAL A 109 9.47 3.54 8.78
CA VAL A 109 10.16 2.76 7.75
C VAL A 109 11.36 3.57 7.23
N PRO A 110 12.59 3.05 7.34
CA PRO A 110 13.75 3.73 6.81
C PRO A 110 13.70 3.74 5.29
N VAL A 111 13.74 4.92 4.70
CA VAL A 111 13.71 5.12 3.25
C VAL A 111 15.09 5.59 2.79
N PRO A 112 15.75 4.88 1.84
CA PRO A 112 17.03 5.33 1.31
C PRO A 112 16.89 6.67 0.56
N GLU A 113 18.01 7.37 0.34
CA GLU A 113 18.00 8.64 -0.40
C GLU A 113 17.34 8.49 -1.78
N GLY A 114 16.44 9.42 -2.11
CA GLY A 114 15.64 9.38 -3.33
C GLY A 114 14.52 8.33 -3.33
N GLY A 115 14.35 7.58 -2.24
CA GLY A 115 13.24 6.67 -2.03
C GLY A 115 11.99 7.36 -1.47
N LYS A 116 10.91 6.58 -1.32
CA LYS A 116 9.64 6.99 -0.73
C LYS A 116 9.02 5.84 0.05
N CYS A 117 8.33 6.20 1.14
CA CYS A 117 7.29 5.41 1.79
C CYS A 117 6.04 6.29 1.83
N ASP A 118 4.97 5.90 1.16
CA ASP A 118 3.71 6.65 1.14
C ASP A 118 2.54 5.71 1.40
N TRP A 119 1.76 6.03 2.43
CA TRP A 119 0.56 5.30 2.86
C TRP A 119 -0.69 6.17 2.83
N THR A 120 -0.55 7.46 2.49
CA THR A 120 -1.61 8.48 2.64
C THR A 120 -2.26 8.88 1.31
N SER A 121 -1.70 8.41 0.20
CA SER A 121 -2.07 8.87 -1.14
C SER A 121 -2.86 7.86 -1.95
N PHE A 122 -3.70 7.03 -1.33
CA PHE A 122 -4.59 6.14 -2.07
C PHE A 122 -5.90 6.82 -2.46
N ARG A 123 -6.49 6.40 -3.56
CA ARG A 123 -7.82 6.79 -3.98
C ARG A 123 -8.62 5.54 -4.33
N LEU A 124 -9.78 5.43 -3.71
CA LEU A 124 -10.79 4.45 -4.08
C LEU A 124 -11.68 5.11 -5.13
N ASP A 125 -11.53 4.70 -6.38
CA ASP A 125 -12.25 5.26 -7.51
C ASP A 125 -13.62 4.58 -7.65
N GLU A 126 -14.65 5.25 -7.14
CA GLU A 126 -16.03 4.72 -7.12
C GLU A 126 -16.69 4.77 -8.51
N GLU A 127 -16.13 5.51 -9.48
CA GLU A 127 -16.71 5.71 -10.81
C GLU A 127 -16.29 4.62 -11.82
N GLU A 128 -15.13 3.97 -11.63
CA GLU A 128 -14.63 2.87 -12.47
C GLU A 128 -14.44 1.59 -11.63
N GLU A 129 -15.44 0.69 -11.64
CA GLU A 129 -15.39 -0.68 -11.09
C GLU A 129 -14.76 -0.86 -9.70
N GLY A 130 -14.66 0.20 -8.89
CA GLY A 130 -13.97 0.14 -7.61
C GLY A 130 -12.47 -0.11 -7.76
N VAL A 131 -11.77 0.69 -8.56
CA VAL A 131 -10.31 0.56 -8.71
C VAL A 131 -9.59 1.32 -7.60
N LEU A 132 -8.65 0.64 -6.94
CA LEU A 132 -7.68 1.27 -6.06
C LEU A 132 -6.59 1.93 -6.90
N ARG A 133 -6.44 3.25 -6.78
CA ARG A 133 -5.37 4.03 -7.43
C ARG A 133 -4.40 4.56 -6.39
N TYR A 134 -3.11 4.60 -6.74
CA TYR A 134 -2.14 5.43 -6.02
C TYR A 134 -2.09 6.81 -6.68
N ALA A 135 -2.19 7.86 -5.88
CA ALA A 135 -2.24 9.25 -6.31
C ALA A 135 -1.07 10.09 -5.77
N GLY A 136 -0.06 9.44 -5.17
CA GLY A 136 1.12 10.12 -4.66
C GLY A 136 2.04 10.63 -5.76
N GLU A 137 3.08 11.37 -5.36
CA GLU A 137 4.04 11.93 -6.31
C GLU A 137 4.74 10.80 -7.10
N GLY A 138 4.60 10.87 -8.43
CA GLY A 138 4.93 9.81 -9.38
C GLY A 138 3.71 9.29 -10.17
N ALA A 139 2.53 9.26 -9.57
CA ALA A 139 1.28 8.86 -10.23
C ALA A 139 0.75 9.93 -11.20
N GLN A 140 0.99 11.22 -10.91
CA GLN A 140 0.50 12.34 -11.73
C GLN A 140 1.10 12.38 -13.14
N ASN A 141 2.23 11.73 -13.37
CA ASN A 141 2.91 11.67 -14.67
C ASN A 141 2.55 10.41 -15.47
N GLY A 142 1.49 9.70 -15.07
CA GLY A 142 1.17 8.36 -15.54
C GLY A 142 1.87 7.30 -14.70
N GLY A 143 1.21 6.17 -14.51
CA GLY A 143 1.68 5.04 -13.71
C GLY A 143 0.56 4.02 -13.55
N GLY A 144 0.90 2.84 -13.05
CA GLY A 144 -0.09 1.80 -12.84
C GLY A 144 0.44 0.67 -11.97
N TRP A 145 -0.49 -0.17 -11.54
CA TRP A 145 -0.16 -1.39 -10.83
C TRP A 145 0.45 -2.41 -11.79
N ALA A 146 1.48 -3.09 -11.31
CA ALA A 146 2.17 -4.13 -12.04
C ALA A 146 2.50 -5.30 -11.11
N ALA A 147 2.21 -6.51 -11.58
CA ALA A 147 2.56 -7.75 -10.90
C ALA A 147 3.90 -8.25 -11.42
N PHE A 148 4.85 -8.49 -10.50
CA PHE A 148 6.19 -9.01 -10.78
C PHE A 148 6.29 -10.45 -10.24
N PRO A 149 6.80 -11.41 -11.01
CA PRO A 149 7.02 -12.77 -10.53
C PRO A 149 7.90 -12.75 -9.27
N ASP A 150 7.44 -13.39 -8.21
CA ASP A 150 8.20 -13.54 -6.98
C ASP A 150 8.81 -14.94 -6.92
N SER A 151 10.08 -15.02 -7.31
CA SER A 151 10.84 -16.27 -7.33
C SER A 151 11.06 -16.87 -5.94
N THR A 152 10.94 -16.05 -4.88
CA THR A 152 11.11 -16.50 -3.50
C THR A 152 9.85 -17.16 -2.94
N ALA A 153 8.68 -16.88 -3.53
CA ALA A 153 7.38 -17.29 -3.02
C ALA A 153 6.71 -18.44 -3.80
N LYS A 154 7.50 -19.44 -4.25
CA LYS A 154 7.01 -20.66 -4.93
C LYS A 154 5.97 -20.40 -6.05
N GLY A 155 6.19 -19.35 -6.87
CA GLY A 155 5.30 -19.02 -7.98
C GLY A 155 4.24 -17.95 -7.67
N GLY A 156 4.44 -17.16 -6.61
CA GLY A 156 3.66 -15.97 -6.32
C GLY A 156 4.02 -14.78 -7.20
N TRP A 157 3.25 -13.70 -7.06
CA TRP A 157 3.47 -12.42 -7.74
C TRP A 157 3.46 -11.30 -6.71
N SER A 158 4.53 -10.52 -6.64
CA SER A 158 4.56 -9.29 -5.84
C SER A 158 3.89 -8.15 -6.60
N LEU A 159 3.13 -7.32 -5.91
CA LEU A 159 2.46 -6.17 -6.51
C LEU A 159 3.29 -4.90 -6.26
N LYS A 160 3.48 -4.11 -7.32
CA LYS A 160 4.22 -2.86 -7.26
C LYS A 160 3.46 -1.76 -7.99
N TRP A 161 3.57 -0.53 -7.50
CA TRP A 161 3.25 0.65 -8.30
C TRP A 161 4.43 0.98 -9.21
N LYS A 162 4.19 1.01 -10.51
CA LYS A 162 5.16 1.39 -11.53
C LYS A 162 4.80 2.75 -12.11
N GLY A 163 5.60 3.77 -11.80
CA GLY A 163 5.50 5.08 -12.42
C GLY A 163 5.86 5.04 -13.91
N ALA A 164 5.34 5.99 -14.69
CA ALA A 164 5.50 6.02 -16.16
C ALA A 164 6.98 6.02 -16.61
N LYS A 165 7.87 6.66 -15.84
CA LYS A 165 9.30 6.77 -16.14
C LYS A 165 10.14 5.67 -15.48
N ALA A 166 9.54 4.76 -14.72
CA ALA A 166 10.27 3.68 -14.07
C ALA A 166 10.78 2.69 -15.14
N PHE A 167 12.09 2.44 -15.13
CA PHE A 167 12.73 1.44 -15.97
C PHE A 167 12.82 0.12 -15.22
N THR A 168 12.45 -0.99 -15.89
CA THR A 168 12.53 -2.33 -15.32
C THR A 168 13.15 -3.26 -16.36
N THR A 169 14.03 -4.15 -15.92
CA THR A 169 14.61 -5.22 -16.75
C THR A 169 13.92 -6.56 -16.54
N GLU A 170 13.12 -6.67 -15.48
CA GLU A 170 12.33 -7.86 -15.15
C GLU A 170 11.00 -7.88 -15.91
N ASP A 171 10.54 -9.08 -16.24
CA ASP A 171 9.21 -9.31 -16.81
C ASP A 171 8.13 -8.96 -15.78
N TYR A 172 7.08 -8.27 -16.23
CA TYR A 172 5.94 -7.90 -15.39
C TYR A 172 4.64 -7.92 -16.18
N MET A 173 3.54 -8.03 -15.45
CA MET A 173 2.19 -7.96 -16.01
C MET A 173 1.50 -6.68 -15.50
N PRO A 174 1.06 -5.77 -16.38
CA PRO A 174 0.17 -4.68 -15.99
C PRO A 174 -1.14 -5.26 -15.43
N VAL A 175 -1.59 -4.71 -14.31
CA VAL A 175 -2.82 -5.13 -13.63
C VAL A 175 -3.58 -3.91 -13.11
N GLN A 176 -4.84 -4.13 -12.73
CA GLN A 176 -5.58 -3.21 -11.87
C GLN A 176 -5.79 -3.87 -10.51
N VAL A 177 -5.85 -3.05 -9.47
CA VAL A 177 -6.26 -3.49 -8.13
C VAL A 177 -7.69 -3.01 -7.94
N VAL A 178 -8.59 -3.95 -7.68
CA VAL A 178 -10.02 -3.70 -7.50
C VAL A 178 -10.39 -3.99 -6.06
N TYR A 179 -11.16 -3.09 -5.44
CA TYR A 179 -11.70 -3.27 -4.11
C TYR A 179 -13.15 -3.75 -4.19
N GLU A 180 -13.50 -4.74 -3.37
CA GLU A 180 -14.84 -5.33 -3.34
C GLU A 180 -15.39 -5.27 -1.93
N LEU A 181 -16.59 -4.71 -1.77
CA LEU A 181 -17.25 -4.59 -0.47
C LEU A 181 -17.48 -5.97 0.14
N VAL A 182 -16.98 -6.17 1.35
CA VAL A 182 -17.33 -7.33 2.17
C VAL A 182 -18.74 -7.09 2.69
N LYS A 183 -19.69 -7.91 2.24
CA LYS A 183 -21.03 -7.89 2.81
C LYS A 183 -20.95 -8.59 4.17
N ASP A 184 -21.42 -7.91 5.21
CA ASP A 184 -21.67 -8.57 6.49
C ASP A 184 -22.69 -9.69 6.25
N GLU A 185 -22.32 -10.93 6.60
CA GLU A 185 -23.24 -12.09 6.60
C GLU A 185 -24.23 -12.04 7.76
#